data_AF-A0A928YY36-F1
#
_entry.id   AF-A0A928YY36-F1
#
_cell.length_a   1.000
_cell.length_b   1.000
_cell.length_c   1.000
_cell.angle_alpha   90.00
_cell.angle_beta   90.00
_cell.angle_gamma   90.00
#
_symmetry.space_group_name_H-M   'P 1'
#
loop_
_entity.id
_entity.type
_entity.pdbx_description
1 polymer ?
#
loop_
_entity_poly.entity_id
_entity_poly.type
_entity_poly.pdbx_seq_one_letter_code
_entity_poly.pdbx_strand_id
1 'polypeptide(L)'
;MKAECLRLLVTLQLNPAKARLISKFVDTYLRLDSREERAFQAEIDKLGVTQKEKIMENLTSWEQRGMEKGMEQGREQERQSIALNMLRKNLPLDMIAEVTGLNIDRLQQLRSSLTAE
;
A
#
# COMPACT_ATOMS: atom_id res chain seq x y z
N MET A 1 -15.97 -4.14 14.18
CA MET A 1 -16.87 -2.97 14.33
C MET A 1 -16.86 -2.04 13.10
N LYS A 2 -15.73 -1.38 12.73
CA LYS A 2 -15.71 -0.46 11.54
C LYS A 2 -16.04 -1.16 10.22
N ALA A 3 -15.51 -2.37 10.01
CA ALA A 3 -15.79 -3.18 8.83
C ALA A 3 -17.28 -3.47 8.64
N GLU A 4 -17.97 -3.82 9.72
CA GLU A 4 -19.42 -4.05 9.71
C GLU A 4 -20.19 -2.75 9.48
N CYS A 5 -19.79 -1.62 10.08
CA CYS A 5 -20.39 -0.32 9.78
C CYS A 5 -20.28 0.04 8.29
N LEU A 6 -19.08 -0.09 7.71
CA LEU A 6 -18.87 0.22 6.29
C LEU A 6 -19.63 -0.75 5.37
N ARG A 7 -19.68 -2.04 5.71
CA ARG A 7 -20.51 -3.03 5.01
C ARG A 7 -22.00 -2.65 5.08
N LEU A 8 -22.49 -2.24 6.25
CA LEU A 8 -23.89 -1.83 6.43
C LEU A 8 -24.23 -0.62 5.55
N LEU A 9 -23.33 0.36 5.45
CA LEU A 9 -23.52 1.56 4.61
C LEU A 9 -23.64 1.23 3.12
N VAL A 10 -22.96 0.18 2.67
CA VAL A 10 -22.98 -0.28 1.28
C VAL A 10 -24.23 -1.08 0.97
N THR A 11 -24.71 -1.86 1.94
CA THR A 11 -25.97 -2.60 1.82
C THR A 11 -27.20 -1.70 1.90
N LEU A 12 -27.13 -0.58 2.61
CA LEU A 12 -28.30 0.26 2.92
C LEU A 12 -28.80 1.14 1.76
N GLN A 13 -28.30 0.97 0.52
CA GLN A 13 -28.68 1.78 -0.66
C GLN A 13 -28.81 3.29 -0.34
N LEU A 14 -27.93 3.79 0.54
CA LEU A 14 -27.98 5.17 0.97
C LEU A 14 -27.69 6.06 -0.23
N ASN A 15 -28.37 7.21 -0.29
CA ASN A 15 -28.03 8.18 -1.32
C ASN A 15 -26.54 8.58 -1.20
N PRO A 16 -25.87 8.95 -2.30
CA PRO A 16 -24.43 9.19 -2.31
C PRO A 16 -23.97 10.25 -1.29
N ALA A 17 -24.81 11.24 -1.00
CA ALA A 17 -24.49 12.30 -0.04
C ALA A 17 -24.46 11.79 1.41
N LYS A 18 -25.43 10.95 1.81
CA LYS A 18 -25.47 10.35 3.15
C LYS A 18 -24.37 9.30 3.33
N ALA A 19 -24.10 8.51 2.30
CA ALA A 19 -22.99 7.55 2.30
C ALA A 19 -21.65 8.25 2.52
N ARG A 20 -21.38 9.34 1.78
CA ARG A 20 -20.18 10.17 1.96
C ARG A 20 -20.08 10.76 3.37
N LEU A 21 -21.17 11.31 3.91
CA LEU A 21 -21.17 11.91 5.25
C LEU A 21 -20.81 10.90 6.34
N ILE A 22 -21.45 9.73 6.32
CA ILE A 22 -21.20 8.69 7.32
C ILE A 22 -19.80 8.09 7.13
N SER A 23 -19.35 7.93 5.89
CA SER A 23 -18.00 7.47 5.60
C SER A 23 -16.93 8.42 6.15
N LYS A 24 -17.10 9.75 5.97
CA LYS A 24 -16.22 10.75 6.58
C LYS A 24 -16.19 10.68 8.11
N PHE A 25 -17.35 10.49 8.73
CA PHE A 25 -17.46 10.34 10.18
C PHE A 25 -16.73 9.07 10.66
N VAL A 26 -16.99 7.95 9.99
CA VAL A 26 -16.36 6.67 10.27
C VAL A 26 -14.84 6.73 10.07
N ASP A 27 -14.36 7.41 9.03
CA ASP A 27 -12.91 7.59 8.81
C ASP A 27 -12.23 8.49 9.82
N THR A 28 -12.91 9.54 10.27
CA THR A 28 -12.34 10.49 11.24
C THR A 28 -12.27 9.87 12.65
N TYR A 29 -13.33 9.17 13.06
CA TYR A 29 -13.50 8.74 14.46
C TYR A 29 -13.20 7.27 14.72
N LEU A 30 -13.14 6.42 13.68
CA LEU A 30 -12.72 5.02 13.83
C LEU A 30 -11.39 4.81 13.09
N ARG A 31 -10.28 5.16 13.77
CA ARG A 31 -8.94 4.80 13.30
C ARG A 31 -8.72 3.32 13.59
N LEU A 32 -8.45 2.55 12.55
CA LEU A 32 -8.18 1.12 12.67
C LEU A 32 -6.74 0.89 13.10
N ASP A 33 -6.52 -0.11 13.95
CA ASP A 33 -5.18 -0.67 14.14
C ASP A 33 -4.81 -1.66 13.02
N SER A 34 -3.56 -2.12 13.01
CA SER A 34 -3.03 -3.02 11.95
C SER A 34 -3.75 -4.37 11.86
N ARG A 35 -4.42 -4.83 12.92
CA ARG A 35 -5.19 -6.08 12.95
C ARG A 35 -6.59 -5.84 12.37
N GLU A 36 -7.23 -4.76 12.80
CA GLU A 36 -8.55 -4.36 12.30
C GLU A 36 -8.50 -4.00 10.80
N GLU A 37 -7.42 -3.39 10.34
CA GLU A 37 -7.19 -3.13 8.91
C GLU A 37 -7.12 -4.40 8.09
N ARG A 38 -6.39 -5.41 8.55
CA ARG A 38 -6.29 -6.70 7.87
C ARG A 38 -7.64 -7.40 7.81
N ALA A 39 -8.39 -7.37 8.92
CA ALA A 39 -9.75 -7.90 8.95
C ALA A 39 -10.66 -7.14 7.97
N PHE A 40 -10.56 -5.82 7.92
CA PHE A 40 -11.33 -5.01 6.99
C PHE A 40 -10.98 -5.29 5.53
N GLN A 41 -9.70 -5.36 5.18
CA GLN A 41 -9.24 -5.73 3.84
C GLN A 41 -9.77 -7.11 3.43
N ALA A 42 -9.67 -8.10 4.32
CA ALA A 42 -10.18 -9.45 4.06
C ALA A 42 -11.70 -9.49 3.85
N GLU A 43 -12.47 -8.63 4.53
CA GLU A 43 -13.90 -8.49 4.29
C GLU A 43 -14.20 -7.79 2.95
N ILE A 44 -13.43 -6.76 2.59
CA ILE A 44 -13.57 -6.05 1.32
C ILE A 44 -13.22 -6.95 0.13
N ASP A 45 -12.23 -7.83 0.27
CA ASP A 45 -11.82 -8.75 -0.80
C ASP A 45 -12.85 -9.86 -1.07
N LYS A 46 -13.78 -10.09 -0.13
CA LYS A 46 -14.95 -10.98 -0.34
C LYS A 46 -16.08 -10.31 -1.12
N LEU A 47 -16.06 -8.99 -1.28
CA LEU A 47 -17.10 -8.25 -1.99
C LEU A 47 -16.87 -8.28 -3.50
N GLY A 48 -17.96 -8.18 -4.27
CA GLY A 48 -17.87 -7.99 -5.72
C GLY A 48 -17.23 -6.64 -6.07
N VAL A 49 -16.61 -6.57 -7.25
CA VAL A 49 -15.87 -5.38 -7.75
C VAL A 49 -16.68 -4.09 -7.59
N THR A 50 -17.95 -4.11 -7.99
CA THR A 50 -18.85 -2.93 -7.92
C THR A 50 -19.12 -2.43 -6.51
N GLN A 51 -19.19 -3.33 -5.52
CA GLN A 51 -19.38 -2.94 -4.11
C GLN A 51 -18.09 -2.38 -3.53
N LYS A 52 -16.94 -2.98 -3.90
CA LYS A 52 -15.62 -2.51 -3.51
C LYS A 52 -15.34 -1.09 -4.02
N GLU A 53 -15.65 -0.80 -5.28
CA GLU A 53 -15.53 0.55 -5.87
C GLU A 53 -16.34 1.58 -5.11
N LYS A 54 -17.62 1.29 -4.82
CA LYS A 54 -18.49 2.19 -4.05
C LYS A 54 -17.98 2.44 -2.63
N ILE A 55 -17.29 1.47 -2.02
CA ILE A 55 -16.67 1.64 -0.71
C ILE A 55 -15.46 2.56 -0.82
N MET A 56 -14.63 2.30 -1.82
CA MET A 56 -13.38 3.03 -2.04
C MET A 56 -13.63 4.51 -2.41
N GLU A 57 -14.61 4.81 -3.24
CA GLU A 57 -15.00 6.18 -3.59
C GLU A 57 -15.41 7.04 -2.38
N ASN A 58 -15.83 6.41 -1.29
CA ASN A 58 -16.32 7.11 -0.11
C ASN A 58 -15.28 7.23 1.00
N LEU A 59 -14.12 6.56 0.91
CA LEU A 59 -13.14 6.49 2.00
C LEU A 59 -11.85 7.22 1.66
N THR A 60 -11.70 8.43 2.21
CA THR A 60 -10.49 9.26 2.05
C THR A 60 -9.23 8.62 2.64
N SER A 61 -9.37 7.77 3.66
CA SER A 61 -8.23 7.06 4.26
C SER A 61 -7.58 6.04 3.31
N TRP A 62 -8.32 5.52 2.32
CA TRP A 62 -7.78 4.57 1.36
C TRP A 62 -6.93 5.23 0.29
N GLU A 63 -7.34 6.40 -0.19
CA GLU A 63 -6.55 7.20 -1.13
C GLU A 63 -5.20 7.57 -0.52
N GLN A 64 -5.22 8.07 0.72
CA GLN A 64 -3.99 8.42 1.44
C GLN A 64 -3.06 7.20 1.60
N ARG A 65 -3.59 6.04 2.00
CA ARG A 65 -2.80 4.81 2.13
C ARG A 65 -2.28 4.29 0.80
N GLY A 66 -3.08 4.40 -0.26
CA GLY A 66 -2.67 4.03 -1.61
C GLY A 66 -1.48 4.89 -2.06
N MET A 67 -1.54 6.20 -1.77
CA MET A 67 -0.46 7.13 -2.05
C MET A 67 0.80 6.83 -1.23
N GLU A 68 0.67 6.59 0.09
CA GLU A 68 1.79 6.22 0.96
C GLU A 68 2.46 4.92 0.50
N LYS A 69 1.68 3.87 0.21
CA LYS A 69 2.20 2.61 -0.32
C LYS A 69 2.89 2.80 -1.67
N GLY A 70 2.28 3.58 -2.56
CA GLY A 70 2.86 3.88 -3.87
C GLY A 70 4.18 4.63 -3.76
N MET A 71 4.29 5.60 -2.84
CA MET A 71 5.54 6.31 -2.57
C MET A 71 6.62 5.39 -2.02
N GLU A 72 6.31 4.52 -1.06
CA GLU A 72 7.28 3.59 -0.50
C GLU A 72 7.77 2.58 -1.55
N GLN A 73 6.85 2.05 -2.36
CA GLN A 73 7.20 1.18 -3.49
C GLN A 73 8.08 1.90 -4.51
N GLY A 74 7.78 3.17 -4.83
CA GLY A 74 8.60 3.98 -5.73
C GLY A 74 10.01 4.20 -5.19
N ARG A 75 10.16 4.54 -3.91
CA ARG A 75 11.47 4.68 -3.26
C ARG A 75 12.26 3.38 -3.27
N GLU A 76 11.61 2.25 -3.02
CA GLU A 76 12.25 0.94 -3.06
C GLU A 76 12.74 0.59 -4.47
N GLN A 77 11.92 0.83 -5.49
CA GLN A 77 12.31 0.63 -6.89
C GLN A 77 13.48 1.54 -7.29
N GLU A 78 13.47 2.81 -6.86
CA GLU A 78 14.56 3.75 -7.11
C GLU A 78 15.87 3.29 -6.44
N ARG A 79 15.83 2.90 -5.15
CA ARG A 79 17.00 2.35 -4.44
C ARG A 79 17.61 1.16 -5.18
N GLN A 80 16.76 0.24 -5.65
CA GLN A 80 17.21 -0.93 -6.41
C GLN A 80 17.80 -0.56 -7.77
N SER A 81 17.18 0.39 -8.49
CA SER A 81 17.69 0.90 -9.77
C SER A 81 19.07 1.56 -9.63
N ILE A 82 19.24 2.39 -8.59
CA ILE A 82 20.53 3.02 -8.26
C ILE A 82 21.57 1.94 -7.93
N ALA A 83 21.23 0.97 -7.08
CA ALA A 83 22.10 -0.14 -6.74
C ALA A 83 22.55 -0.94 -7.97
N LEU A 84 21.63 -1.27 -8.89
CA LEU A 84 21.94 -1.97 -10.13
C LEU A 84 22.92 -1.17 -11.01
N ASN A 85 22.71 0.14 -11.14
CA ASN A 85 23.61 1.01 -11.90
C ASN A 85 25.02 1.09 -11.28
N MET A 86 25.11 1.10 -9.96
CA MET A 86 26.38 1.08 -9.23
C MET A 86 27.10 -0.27 -9.33
N LEU A 87 26.36 -1.38 -9.25
CA LEU A 87 26.88 -2.73 -9.45
C LEU A 87 27.46 -2.89 -10.86
N ARG A 88 26.78 -2.37 -11.89
CA ARG A 88 27.29 -2.34 -13.27
C ARG A 88 28.58 -1.52 -13.43
N LYS A 89 28.78 -0.51 -12.58
CA LYS A 89 30.03 0.26 -12.49
C LYS A 89 31.10 -0.41 -11.62
N ASN A 90 30.84 -1.64 -11.15
CA ASN A 90 31.74 -2.44 -10.32
C ASN A 90 32.14 -1.74 -9.01
N LEU A 91 31.22 -0.95 -8.43
CA LEU A 91 31.45 -0.30 -7.14
C LEU A 91 31.41 -1.32 -5.98
N PRO A 92 32.15 -1.08 -4.88
CA PRO A 92 32.16 -1.95 -3.70
C PRO A 92 30.78 -2.08 -3.04
N LEU A 93 30.42 -3.28 -2.57
CA LEU A 93 29.09 -3.58 -2.02
C LEU A 93 28.77 -2.80 -0.73
N ASP A 94 29.78 -2.57 0.10
CA ASP A 94 29.72 -1.75 1.30
C ASP A 94 29.35 -0.30 0.98
N MET A 95 29.98 0.30 -0.04
CA MET A 95 29.65 1.64 -0.51
C MET A 95 28.22 1.71 -1.08
N ILE A 96 27.81 0.70 -1.84
CA ILE A 96 26.44 0.66 -2.40
C ILE A 96 25.42 0.54 -1.27
N ALA A 97 25.69 -0.28 -0.25
CA ALA A 97 24.82 -0.43 0.92
C ALA A 97 24.68 0.88 1.69
N GLU A 98 25.78 1.62 1.88
CA GLU A 98 25.78 2.93 2.53
C GLU A 98 24.93 3.95 1.77
N VAL A 99 25.07 4.03 0.45
CA VAL A 99 24.37 5.04 -0.37
C VAL A 99 22.89 4.69 -0.58
N THR A 100 22.58 3.41 -0.80
CA THR A 100 21.21 2.97 -1.13
C THR A 100 20.40 2.56 0.09
N GLY A 101 21.05 2.29 1.23
CA GLY A 101 20.40 1.75 2.42
C GLY A 101 19.93 0.29 2.27
N LEU A 102 20.32 -0.39 1.19
CA LEU A 102 20.04 -1.82 0.99
C LEU A 102 21.05 -2.67 1.74
N ASN A 103 20.61 -3.80 2.28
CA ASN A 103 21.53 -4.74 2.93
C ASN A 103 22.38 -5.52 1.91
N ILE A 104 23.49 -6.08 2.38
CA ILE A 104 24.44 -6.81 1.52
C ILE A 104 23.79 -8.01 0.84
N ASP A 105 22.92 -8.75 1.54
CA ASP A 105 22.22 -9.91 0.98
C ASP A 105 21.36 -9.53 -0.24
N ARG A 106 20.63 -8.41 -0.15
CA ARG A 106 19.82 -7.89 -1.25
C ARG A 106 20.69 -7.46 -2.44
N LEU A 107 21.82 -6.81 -2.16
CA LEU A 107 22.76 -6.41 -3.22
C LEU A 107 23.40 -7.62 -3.92
N GLN A 108 23.70 -8.70 -3.18
CA GLN A 108 24.18 -9.94 -3.76
C GLN A 108 23.14 -10.59 -4.68
N GLN A 109 21.87 -10.62 -4.26
CA GLN A 109 20.77 -11.09 -5.12
C GLN A 109 20.68 -10.28 -6.41
N LEU A 110 20.70 -8.94 -6.32
CA LEU A 110 20.67 -8.06 -7.50
C LEU A 110 21.88 -8.30 -8.41
N ARG A 111 23.07 -8.54 -7.84
CA ARG A 111 24.28 -8.86 -8.60
C ARG A 111 24.18 -10.20 -9.32
N SER A 112 23.64 -11.23 -8.68
CA SER A 112 23.43 -12.54 -9.30
C SER A 112 22.44 -12.48 -10.45
N SER A 113 21.38 -11.67 -10.33
CA SER A 113 20.42 -11.44 -11.42
C SER A 113 21.05 -10.75 -12.64
N LEU A 114 22.04 -9.86 -12.45
CA LEU A 114 22.78 -9.20 -13.54
C LEU A 114 23.72 -10.14 -14.29
N THR A 115 24.23 -11.19 -13.63
CA THR A 115 25.14 -12.17 -14.25
C THR A 115 24.43 -13.35 -14.92
N ALA A 116 23.10 -13.44 -14.75
CA ALA A 116 22.26 -14.49 -15.30
C ALA A 116 21.61 -14.12 -16.65
N GLU A 117 21.77 -12.87 -17.10
CA GLU A 117 21.51 -12.38 -18.46
C GLU A 117 22.81 -12.38 -19.28
#